data_AF-A0A365PL57-F1
#
_entry.id   AF-A0A365PL57-F1
#
_cell.length_a   1.000
_cell.length_b   1.000
_cell.length_c   1.000
_cell.angle_alpha   90.00
_cell.angle_beta   90.00
_cell.angle_gamma   90.00
#
_symmetry.space_group_name_H-M   'P 1'
#
loop_
_entity.id
_entity.type
_entity.pdbx_description
1 polymer ?
#
loop_
_entity_poly.entity_id
_entity_poly.type
_entity_poly.pdbx_seq_one_letter_code
_entity_poly.pdbx_strand_id
1 'polypeptide(L)'
;MPPRKKSKFEQWFSFSRHQRRFGADKIYESLEQTDIETLKKKLIVGNDIEYTYGSEKDLNKHIENLKREFVGQPEINHFHASLIVLIRREIDIDKNYNKFKDLWLSERDFLLNSLNTRWLVSACDTFIDYEKDTTLRAILMIAVVLINTIKAQETEAILCNQRYVENKTALEKLQSQRVALFDGTSALAVGTDDTLRNMRWRLDQVCSEHQLGAIVIEIFKRLQCEENNNIYSRSKQRHKRERTSWW
;
A
#
# COMPACT_ATOMS: atom_id res chain seq x y z
N MET A 1 4.89 -18.62 -14.96
CA MET A 1 6.24 -18.04 -14.78
C MET A 1 6.17 -16.55 -15.05
N PRO A 2 6.73 -15.68 -14.19
CA PRO A 2 6.86 -14.27 -14.54
C PRO A 2 7.75 -14.13 -15.80
N PRO A 3 7.48 -13.13 -16.66
CA PRO A 3 8.27 -12.92 -17.87
C PRO A 3 9.75 -12.65 -17.53
N ARG A 4 10.64 -13.06 -18.45
CA ARG A 4 12.10 -12.93 -18.29
C ARG A 4 12.50 -11.48 -18.02
N LYS A 5 13.31 -11.25 -16.97
CA LYS A 5 13.95 -9.94 -16.73
C LYS A 5 14.89 -9.60 -17.90
N LYS A 6 14.66 -8.46 -18.55
CA LYS A 6 15.53 -7.95 -19.63
C LYS A 6 16.92 -7.62 -19.09
N SER A 7 17.96 -7.90 -19.86
CA SER A 7 19.35 -7.51 -19.54
C SER A 7 19.55 -6.00 -19.59
N LYS A 8 20.62 -5.48 -18.96
CA LYS A 8 20.98 -4.05 -19.00
C LYS A 8 21.15 -3.52 -20.44
N PHE A 9 21.64 -4.37 -21.34
CA PHE A 9 21.82 -4.05 -22.75
C PHE A 9 20.48 -3.92 -23.50
N GLU A 10 19.56 -4.85 -23.33
CA GLU A 10 18.21 -4.80 -23.92
C GLU A 10 17.38 -3.62 -23.39
N GLN A 11 17.61 -3.29 -22.13
CA GLN A 11 17.04 -2.13 -21.46
C GLN A 11 17.55 -0.82 -22.08
N TRP A 12 18.84 -0.74 -22.44
CA TRP A 12 19.46 0.43 -23.06
C TRP A 12 18.98 0.71 -24.50
N PHE A 13 18.48 -0.29 -25.23
CA PHE A 13 17.88 -0.07 -26.56
C PHE A 13 16.35 0.08 -26.53
N SER A 14 15.74 0.11 -25.35
CA SER A 14 14.28 0.24 -25.25
C SER A 14 13.87 1.69 -25.51
N PHE A 15 13.40 1.97 -26.73
CA PHE A 15 12.91 3.30 -27.14
C PHE A 15 11.77 3.80 -26.24
N SER A 16 10.84 2.91 -25.86
CA SER A 16 9.79 3.23 -24.90
C SER A 16 10.31 3.57 -23.51
N ARG A 17 11.42 2.98 -23.06
CA ARG A 17 12.09 3.34 -21.80
C ARG A 17 12.72 4.72 -21.87
N HIS A 18 13.40 5.05 -22.96
CA HIS A 18 14.00 6.38 -23.16
C HIS A 18 12.94 7.48 -23.21
N GLN A 19 11.86 7.27 -23.97
CA GLN A 19 10.74 8.21 -24.06
C GLN A 19 10.13 8.52 -22.68
N ARG A 20 10.08 7.54 -21.79
CA ARG A 20 9.49 7.69 -20.45
C ARG A 20 10.38 8.40 -19.43
N ARG A 21 11.66 8.59 -19.76
CA ARG A 21 12.65 9.27 -18.91
C ARG A 21 12.96 10.68 -19.37
N PHE A 22 12.55 11.04 -20.58
CA PHE A 22 12.79 12.37 -21.15
C PHE A 22 12.12 13.46 -20.30
N GLY A 23 12.86 14.54 -20.04
CA GLY A 23 12.38 15.70 -19.27
C GLY A 23 12.57 15.60 -17.75
N ALA A 24 13.41 14.68 -17.25
CA ALA A 24 13.73 14.55 -15.82
C ALA A 24 14.42 15.79 -15.23
N ASP A 25 15.21 16.52 -16.01
CA ASP A 25 15.98 17.68 -15.54
C ASP A 25 15.08 18.78 -14.93
N LYS A 26 13.95 19.08 -15.59
CA LYS A 26 12.95 20.05 -15.10
C LYS A 26 12.33 19.65 -13.77
N ILE A 27 12.20 18.35 -13.53
CA ILE A 27 11.66 17.81 -12.28
C ILE A 27 12.71 17.95 -11.18
N TYR A 28 13.99 17.69 -11.47
CA TYR A 28 15.04 17.88 -10.48
C TYR A 28 15.18 19.31 -9.97
N GLU A 29 15.09 20.30 -10.86
CA GLU A 29 15.12 21.72 -10.45
C GLU A 29 14.05 22.03 -9.39
N SER A 30 12.85 21.46 -9.54
CA SER A 30 11.77 21.64 -8.54
C SER A 30 11.98 20.81 -7.27
N LEU A 31 12.49 19.58 -7.37
CA LEU A 31 12.70 18.67 -6.23
C LEU A 31 13.95 18.99 -5.39
N GLU A 32 14.90 19.78 -5.90
CA GLU A 32 16.12 20.16 -5.16
C GLU A 32 15.94 21.41 -4.30
N GLN A 33 15.02 22.30 -4.65
CA GLN A 33 14.69 23.52 -3.89
C GLN A 33 13.62 23.29 -2.82
N THR A 34 13.31 22.03 -2.52
CA THR A 34 12.14 21.64 -1.74
C THR A 34 12.42 21.68 -0.23
N ASP A 35 11.76 22.60 0.48
CA ASP A 35 11.65 22.59 1.94
C ASP A 35 10.49 21.69 2.39
N ILE A 36 10.80 20.63 3.14
CA ILE A 36 9.83 19.64 3.64
C ILE A 36 8.76 20.29 4.52
N GLU A 37 9.13 21.27 5.34
CA GLU A 37 8.17 21.96 6.21
C GLU A 37 7.16 22.79 5.42
N THR A 38 7.59 23.39 4.31
CA THR A 38 6.70 24.05 3.37
C THR A 38 5.75 23.05 2.70
N LEU A 39 6.26 21.90 2.25
CA LEU A 39 5.43 20.87 1.60
C LEU A 39 4.38 20.26 2.51
N LYS A 40 4.64 20.14 3.82
CA LYS A 40 3.67 19.63 4.80
C LYS A 40 2.49 20.58 5.00
N LYS A 41 2.71 21.89 4.84
CA LYS A 41 1.71 22.93 5.09
C LYS A 41 0.93 23.30 3.85
N LYS A 42 1.56 23.25 2.68
CA LYS A 42 0.92 23.62 1.41
C LYS A 42 0.05 22.48 0.89
N LEU A 43 -1.22 22.78 0.64
CA LEU A 43 -2.18 21.83 0.08
C LEU A 43 -2.23 21.94 -1.44
N ILE A 44 -2.46 20.82 -2.12
CA ILE A 44 -2.72 20.80 -3.55
C ILE A 44 -4.15 21.31 -3.79
N VAL A 45 -4.25 22.40 -4.55
CA VAL A 45 -5.52 23.04 -4.91
C VAL A 45 -6.20 22.27 -6.04
N GLY A 46 -7.50 22.03 -5.89
CA GLY A 46 -8.36 21.41 -6.89
C GLY A 46 -9.78 21.22 -6.34
N ASN A 47 -10.70 20.79 -7.18
CA ASN A 47 -12.10 20.59 -6.80
C ASN A 47 -12.32 19.20 -6.19
N ASP A 48 -11.93 18.16 -6.93
CA ASP A 48 -12.19 16.76 -6.57
C ASP A 48 -10.91 15.91 -6.75
N ILE A 49 -10.82 14.85 -5.95
CA ILE A 49 -9.78 13.83 -6.11
C ILE A 49 -10.12 12.96 -7.31
N GLU A 50 -9.18 12.83 -8.25
CA GLU A 50 -9.28 11.97 -9.42
C GLU A 50 -8.12 10.96 -9.43
N TYR A 51 -8.43 9.66 -9.45
CA TYR A 51 -7.40 8.61 -9.52
C TYR A 51 -6.99 8.33 -10.97
N THR A 52 -5.69 8.34 -11.25
CA THR A 52 -5.18 8.11 -12.59
C THR A 52 -5.37 6.66 -13.02
N TYR A 53 -5.70 6.45 -14.30
CA TYR A 53 -5.76 5.13 -14.92
C TYR A 53 -4.56 4.92 -15.85
N GLY A 54 -3.74 3.93 -15.55
CA GLY A 54 -2.54 3.64 -16.32
C GLY A 54 -1.41 4.65 -16.06
N SER A 55 -0.51 4.82 -17.03
CA SER A 55 0.66 5.68 -16.87
C SER A 55 1.00 6.39 -18.17
N GLU A 56 1.05 7.72 -18.10
CA GLU A 56 1.45 8.56 -19.22
C GLU A 56 2.87 8.24 -19.69
N LYS A 57 3.11 8.37 -20.99
CA LYS A 57 4.46 8.18 -21.53
C LYS A 57 5.37 9.32 -21.09
N ASP A 58 4.92 10.56 -21.29
CA ASP A 58 5.66 11.75 -20.88
C ASP A 58 5.76 11.86 -19.36
N LEU A 59 6.97 12.06 -18.84
CA LEU A 59 7.24 12.09 -17.41
C LEU A 59 6.62 13.30 -16.71
N ASN A 60 6.74 14.48 -17.31
CA ASN A 60 6.23 15.73 -16.75
C ASN A 60 4.70 15.68 -16.68
N LYS A 61 4.04 15.25 -17.77
CA LYS A 61 2.59 15.04 -17.78
C LYS A 61 2.16 14.00 -16.77
N HIS A 62 2.94 12.93 -16.59
CA HIS A 62 2.61 11.91 -15.60
C HIS A 62 2.62 12.47 -14.18
N ILE A 63 3.68 13.20 -13.80
CA ILE A 63 3.81 13.81 -12.47
C ILE A 63 2.74 14.90 -12.27
N GLU A 64 2.45 15.70 -13.31
CA GLU A 64 1.41 16.73 -13.24
C GLU A 64 0.02 16.11 -13.05
N ASN A 65 -0.32 15.09 -13.84
CA ASN A 65 -1.59 14.38 -13.70
C ASN A 65 -1.72 13.72 -12.32
N LEU A 66 -0.60 13.28 -11.74
CA LEU A 66 -0.58 12.67 -10.41
C LEU A 66 -1.04 13.62 -9.30
N LYS A 67 -0.90 14.95 -9.47
CA LYS A 67 -1.39 15.93 -8.49
C LYS A 67 -2.88 15.79 -8.22
N ARG A 68 -3.66 15.35 -9.22
CA ARG A 68 -5.12 15.16 -9.08
C ARG A 68 -5.49 14.11 -8.04
N GLU A 69 -4.60 13.16 -7.78
CA GLU A 69 -4.80 12.14 -6.73
C GLU A 69 -4.58 12.67 -5.31
N PHE A 70 -4.07 13.90 -5.19
CA PHE A 70 -3.68 14.56 -3.95
C PHE A 70 -4.40 15.89 -3.72
N VAL A 71 -5.45 16.19 -4.48
CA VAL A 71 -6.29 17.38 -4.24
C VAL A 71 -6.75 17.41 -2.78
N GLY A 72 -6.57 18.57 -2.14
CA GLY A 72 -6.87 18.77 -0.71
C GLY A 72 -5.85 18.16 0.26
N GLN A 73 -4.80 17.50 -0.24
CA GLN A 73 -3.75 16.88 0.59
C GLN A 73 -2.46 17.72 0.56
N PRO A 74 -1.59 17.57 1.58
CA PRO A 74 -0.26 18.18 1.62
C PRO A 74 0.60 17.83 0.40
N GLU A 75 1.35 18.80 -0.14
CA GLU A 75 2.23 18.62 -1.31
C GLU A 75 3.32 17.58 -1.06
N ILE A 76 3.71 17.33 0.19
CA ILE A 76 4.64 16.25 0.56
C ILE A 76 4.14 14.86 0.10
N ASN A 77 2.82 14.63 0.04
CA ASN A 77 2.27 13.37 -0.44
C ASN A 77 2.54 13.17 -1.95
N HIS A 78 2.40 14.25 -2.73
CA HIS A 78 2.72 14.24 -4.16
C HIS A 78 4.24 14.16 -4.41
N PHE A 79 5.04 14.83 -3.58
CA PHE A 79 6.49 14.70 -3.60
C PHE A 79 6.93 13.25 -3.38
N HIS A 80 6.42 12.59 -2.33
CA HIS A 80 6.65 11.18 -2.06
C HIS A 80 6.32 10.29 -3.27
N ALA A 81 5.15 10.50 -3.87
CA ALA A 81 4.72 9.74 -5.05
C ALA A 81 5.57 10.03 -6.30
N SER A 82 6.04 11.26 -6.46
CA SER A 82 6.94 11.66 -7.54
C SER A 82 8.29 10.93 -7.44
N LEU A 83 8.84 10.78 -6.23
CA LEU A 83 10.05 9.97 -6.00
C LEU A 83 9.84 8.51 -6.43
N ILE A 84 8.71 7.90 -6.05
CA ILE A 84 8.36 6.53 -6.47
C ILE A 84 8.29 6.43 -8.00
N VAL A 85 7.66 7.41 -8.67
CA VAL A 85 7.58 7.44 -10.15
C VAL A 85 8.98 7.49 -10.78
N LEU A 86 9.87 8.34 -10.27
CA LEU A 86 11.25 8.44 -10.77
C LEU A 86 12.01 7.13 -10.57
N ILE A 87 11.90 6.52 -9.39
CA ILE A 87 12.53 5.23 -9.06
C ILE A 87 12.01 4.12 -9.99
N ARG A 88 10.69 3.99 -10.17
CA ARG A 88 10.07 2.97 -11.04
C ARG A 88 10.37 3.16 -12.51
N ARG A 89 10.64 4.39 -12.93
CA ARG A 89 11.14 4.71 -14.28
C ARG A 89 12.66 4.62 -14.39
N GLU A 90 13.31 4.20 -13.30
CA GLU A 90 14.75 3.96 -13.17
C GLU A 90 15.57 5.20 -13.56
N ILE A 91 15.12 6.36 -13.09
CA ILE A 91 15.77 7.67 -13.24
C ILE A 91 16.52 7.93 -11.93
N ASP A 92 17.85 8.13 -12.02
CA ASP A 92 18.79 8.29 -10.91
C ASP A 92 18.38 7.56 -9.62
N ILE A 93 18.25 6.24 -9.75
CA ILE A 93 17.67 5.37 -8.73
C ILE A 93 18.29 5.64 -7.37
N ASP A 94 19.62 5.62 -7.26
CA ASP A 94 20.30 5.79 -5.98
C ASP A 94 19.98 7.14 -5.33
N LYS A 95 19.96 8.22 -6.13
CA LYS A 95 19.63 9.58 -5.66
C LYS A 95 18.19 9.66 -5.16
N ASN A 96 17.23 9.21 -5.98
CA ASN A 96 15.81 9.30 -5.65
C ASN A 96 15.40 8.34 -4.54
N TYR A 97 16.01 7.15 -4.47
CA TYR A 97 15.82 6.18 -3.40
C TYR A 97 16.35 6.73 -2.07
N ASN A 98 17.54 7.33 -2.05
CA ASN A 98 18.06 7.94 -0.83
C ASN A 98 17.14 9.06 -0.33
N LYS A 99 16.69 9.96 -1.21
CA LYS A 99 15.70 11.00 -0.86
C LYS A 99 14.40 10.39 -0.31
N PHE A 100 13.89 9.34 -0.94
CA PHE A 100 12.68 8.63 -0.51
C PHE A 100 12.86 7.99 0.87
N LYS A 101 14.00 7.35 1.11
CA LYS A 101 14.35 6.75 2.38
C LYS A 101 14.47 7.82 3.47
N ASP A 102 15.21 8.88 3.22
CA ASP A 102 15.38 9.99 4.16
C ASP A 102 14.04 10.61 4.54
N LEU A 103 13.16 10.84 3.55
CA LEU A 103 11.80 11.33 3.76
C LEU A 103 10.99 10.44 4.72
N TRP A 104 11.06 9.12 4.54
CA TRP A 104 10.37 8.17 5.42
C TRP A 104 10.98 8.08 6.81
N LEU A 105 12.30 8.22 6.93
CA LEU A 105 12.97 8.19 8.23
C LEU A 105 12.73 9.47 9.03
N SER A 106 12.58 10.63 8.38
CA SER A 106 12.34 11.91 9.05
C SER A 106 10.86 12.20 9.28
N GLU A 107 9.98 11.89 8.31
CA GLU A 107 8.56 12.30 8.33
C GLU A 107 7.58 11.13 8.49
N ARG A 108 8.05 9.97 8.98
CA ARG A 108 7.27 8.73 9.10
C ARG A 108 5.84 8.98 9.58
N ASP A 109 5.68 9.58 10.75
CA ASP A 109 4.37 9.70 11.40
C ASP A 109 3.45 10.66 10.63
N PHE A 110 4.00 11.69 9.98
CA PHE A 110 3.23 12.56 9.11
C PHE A 110 2.72 11.77 7.89
N LEU A 111 3.61 11.06 7.19
CA LEU A 111 3.27 10.27 6.00
C LEU A 111 2.26 9.16 6.31
N LEU A 112 2.40 8.50 7.46
CA LEU A 112 1.44 7.50 7.94
C LEU A 112 0.04 8.09 8.14
N ASN A 113 -0.07 9.35 8.55
CA ASN A 113 -1.36 10.01 8.74
C ASN A 113 -1.92 10.59 7.43
N SER A 114 -1.07 11.11 6.55
CA SER A 114 -1.49 11.87 5.38
C SER A 114 -1.68 11.03 4.12
N LEU A 115 -0.90 9.97 3.90
CA LEU A 115 -0.99 9.14 2.69
C LEU A 115 -2.18 8.20 2.76
N ASN A 116 -2.80 7.86 1.62
CA ASN A 116 -3.78 6.78 1.54
C ASN A 116 -3.10 5.39 1.49
N THR A 117 -3.87 4.32 1.71
CA THR A 117 -3.35 2.93 1.77
C THR A 117 -2.63 2.51 0.49
N ARG A 118 -3.06 2.98 -0.69
CA ARG A 118 -2.39 2.66 -1.96
C ARG A 118 -0.96 3.22 -2.00
N TRP A 119 -0.75 4.43 -1.50
CA TRP A 119 0.58 5.03 -1.43
C TRP A 119 1.46 4.42 -0.34
N LEU A 120 0.88 3.98 0.78
CA LEU A 120 1.61 3.19 1.79
C LEU A 120 2.12 1.86 1.21
N VAL A 121 1.27 1.14 0.44
CA VAL A 121 1.67 -0.10 -0.24
C VAL A 121 2.73 0.18 -1.32
N SER A 122 2.61 1.29 -2.04
CA SER A 122 3.64 1.69 -3.03
C SER A 122 4.98 1.99 -2.37
N ALA A 123 4.98 2.51 -1.14
CA ALA A 123 6.19 2.68 -0.35
C ALA A 123 6.80 1.32 0.06
N CYS A 124 5.96 0.36 0.49
CA CYS A 124 6.40 -1.01 0.77
C CYS A 124 7.09 -1.63 -0.45
N ASP A 125 6.46 -1.60 -1.63
CA ASP A 125 7.04 -2.12 -2.88
C ASP A 125 8.41 -1.48 -3.18
N THR A 126 8.51 -0.16 -2.99
CA THR A 126 9.75 0.59 -3.23
C THR A 126 10.87 0.15 -2.27
N PHE A 127 10.61 0.00 -0.98
CA PHE A 127 11.62 -0.53 -0.05
C PHE A 127 11.97 -1.99 -0.34
N ILE A 128 11.00 -2.84 -0.70
CA ILE A 128 11.23 -4.26 -1.01
C ILE A 128 12.19 -4.43 -2.19
N ASP A 129 12.07 -3.58 -3.20
CA ASP A 129 12.87 -3.65 -4.43
C ASP A 129 14.30 -3.10 -4.25
N TYR A 130 14.50 -2.09 -3.38
CA TYR A 130 15.74 -1.30 -3.35
C TYR A 130 16.49 -1.30 -2.00
N GLU A 131 15.86 -1.65 -0.88
CA GLU A 131 16.53 -1.69 0.42
C GLU A 131 17.51 -2.87 0.51
N LYS A 132 18.57 -2.71 1.31
CA LYS A 132 19.54 -3.79 1.59
C LYS A 132 19.17 -4.59 2.82
N ASP A 133 18.53 -3.95 3.81
CA ASP A 133 18.02 -4.61 5.01
C ASP A 133 16.95 -5.66 4.65
N THR A 134 17.33 -6.93 4.74
CA THR A 134 16.44 -8.06 4.45
C THR A 134 15.30 -8.20 5.45
N THR A 135 15.50 -7.79 6.71
CA THR A 135 14.48 -7.83 7.75
C THR A 135 13.38 -6.84 7.42
N LEU A 136 13.74 -5.59 7.09
CA LEU A 136 12.76 -4.59 6.65
C LEU A 136 11.97 -5.06 5.41
N ARG A 137 12.65 -5.61 4.41
CA ARG A 137 11.99 -6.11 3.20
C ARG A 137 10.98 -7.22 3.52
N ALA A 138 11.35 -8.14 4.42
CA ALA A 138 10.44 -9.20 4.87
C ALA A 138 9.23 -8.63 5.62
N ILE A 139 9.43 -7.67 6.54
CA ILE A 139 8.36 -6.98 7.26
C ILE A 139 7.38 -6.32 6.28
N LEU A 140 7.88 -5.52 5.33
CA LEU A 140 7.04 -4.78 4.39
C LEU A 140 6.32 -5.71 3.40
N MET A 141 6.90 -6.85 3.07
CA MET A 141 6.24 -7.86 2.25
C MET A 141 4.95 -8.39 2.90
N ILE A 142 4.85 -8.38 4.24
CA ILE A 142 3.62 -8.77 4.95
C ILE A 142 2.45 -7.87 4.54
N ALA A 143 2.66 -6.55 4.46
CA ALA A 143 1.62 -5.62 4.01
C ALA A 143 1.21 -5.87 2.55
N VAL A 144 2.18 -6.15 1.67
CA VAL A 144 1.93 -6.42 0.25
C VAL A 144 1.11 -7.70 0.07
N VAL A 145 1.47 -8.78 0.76
CA VAL A 145 0.72 -10.04 0.74
C VAL A 145 -0.70 -9.81 1.27
N LEU A 146 -0.84 -9.19 2.44
CA LEU A 146 -2.13 -8.92 3.07
C LEU A 146 -3.07 -8.13 2.15
N ILE A 147 -2.59 -7.02 1.59
CA ILE A 147 -3.41 -6.16 0.73
C ILE A 147 -3.73 -6.84 -0.59
N ASN A 148 -2.80 -7.55 -1.21
CA ASN A 148 -3.07 -8.21 -2.48
C ASN A 148 -4.04 -9.40 -2.31
N THR A 149 -4.00 -10.12 -1.20
CA THR A 149 -5.00 -11.15 -0.88
C THR A 149 -6.40 -10.55 -0.71
N ILE A 150 -6.52 -9.45 0.03
CA ILE A 150 -7.82 -8.76 0.19
C ILE A 150 -8.30 -8.24 -1.16
N LYS A 151 -7.44 -7.57 -1.94
CA LYS A 151 -7.79 -7.09 -3.28
C LYS A 151 -8.28 -8.21 -4.18
N ALA A 152 -7.61 -9.37 -4.18
CA ALA A 152 -8.04 -10.51 -4.99
C ALA A 152 -9.45 -10.97 -4.60
N GLN A 153 -9.71 -11.14 -3.29
CA GLN A 153 -11.00 -11.58 -2.79
C GLN A 153 -12.12 -10.53 -3.01
N GLU A 154 -11.86 -9.24 -2.79
CA GLU A 154 -12.84 -8.19 -3.07
C GLU A 154 -13.08 -8.03 -4.59
N THR A 155 -12.07 -8.25 -5.43
CA THR A 155 -12.22 -8.23 -6.90
C THR A 155 -13.09 -9.37 -7.38
N GLU A 156 -12.88 -10.58 -6.84
CA GLU A 156 -13.74 -11.74 -7.14
C GLU A 156 -15.18 -11.47 -6.70
N ALA A 157 -15.39 -10.91 -5.50
CA ALA A 157 -16.72 -10.54 -5.03
C ALA A 157 -17.43 -9.54 -5.96
N ILE A 158 -16.71 -8.54 -6.49
CA ILE A 158 -17.23 -7.61 -7.49
C ILE A 158 -17.58 -8.35 -8.79
N LEU A 159 -16.66 -9.18 -9.30
CA LEU A 159 -16.83 -9.94 -10.53
C LEU A 159 -18.04 -10.89 -10.47
N CYS A 160 -18.24 -11.53 -9.32
CA CYS A 160 -19.34 -12.47 -9.08
C CYS A 160 -20.62 -11.79 -8.57
N ASN A 161 -20.64 -10.46 -8.46
CA ASN A 161 -21.76 -9.69 -7.90
C ASN A 161 -22.23 -10.24 -6.53
N GLN A 162 -21.26 -10.59 -5.67
CA GLN A 162 -21.52 -11.21 -4.40
C GLN A 162 -22.25 -10.25 -3.45
N ARG A 163 -23.35 -10.72 -2.85
CA ARG A 163 -24.07 -9.98 -1.83
C ARG A 163 -23.59 -10.41 -0.44
N TYR A 164 -23.18 -9.45 0.38
CA TYR A 164 -22.71 -9.70 1.75
C TYR A 164 -23.85 -9.83 2.78
N VAL A 165 -24.90 -10.58 2.41
CA VAL A 165 -26.02 -10.90 3.31
C VAL A 165 -25.65 -12.13 4.13
N GLU A 166 -25.82 -12.04 5.45
CA GLU A 166 -25.48 -13.15 6.34
C GLU A 166 -26.46 -14.32 6.19
N ASN A 167 -25.90 -15.51 6.03
CA ASN A 167 -26.66 -16.75 6.09
C ASN A 167 -26.66 -17.26 7.54
N LYS A 168 -27.82 -17.16 8.21
CA LYS A 168 -27.97 -17.55 9.63
C LYS A 168 -27.64 -19.01 9.89
N THR A 169 -28.08 -19.92 9.02
CA THR A 169 -27.77 -21.36 9.12
C THR A 169 -26.27 -21.62 9.00
N ALA A 170 -25.58 -20.92 8.09
CA ALA A 170 -24.14 -21.01 7.97
C ALA A 170 -23.43 -20.45 9.21
N LEU A 171 -23.91 -19.32 9.77
CA LEU A 171 -23.36 -18.74 10.99
C LEU A 171 -23.48 -19.69 12.19
N GLU A 172 -24.66 -20.29 12.40
CA GLU A 172 -24.89 -21.29 13.45
C GLU A 172 -23.96 -22.50 13.28
N LYS A 173 -23.77 -22.95 12.03
CA LYS A 173 -22.84 -24.04 11.70
C LYS A 173 -21.39 -23.68 12.03
N LEU A 174 -20.94 -22.46 11.71
CA LEU A 174 -19.59 -21.98 12.03
C LEU A 174 -19.34 -21.87 13.55
N GLN A 175 -20.39 -21.68 14.35
CA GLN A 175 -20.29 -21.60 15.81
C GLN A 175 -20.35 -22.96 16.51
N SER A 176 -20.97 -23.97 15.89
CA SER A 176 -21.21 -25.27 16.52
C SER A 176 -20.28 -26.39 16.07
N GLN A 177 -19.65 -26.26 14.89
CA GLN A 177 -18.81 -27.32 14.34
C GLN A 177 -17.74 -26.78 13.40
N ARG A 178 -16.69 -27.60 13.21
CA ARG A 178 -15.63 -27.33 12.25
C ARG A 178 -16.15 -27.44 10.83
N VAL A 179 -16.09 -26.33 10.07
CA VAL A 179 -16.42 -26.32 8.64
C VAL A 179 -15.14 -26.34 7.84
N ALA A 180 -14.89 -27.44 7.10
CA ALA A 180 -13.73 -27.55 6.24
C ALA A 180 -13.80 -26.54 5.07
N LEU A 181 -12.64 -25.99 4.68
CA LEU A 181 -12.49 -25.17 3.49
C LEU A 181 -11.70 -25.92 2.41
N PHE A 182 -10.37 -25.87 2.48
CA PHE A 182 -9.47 -26.54 1.54
C PHE A 182 -8.25 -27.08 2.26
N ASP A 183 -7.64 -28.14 1.73
CA ASP A 183 -6.35 -28.68 2.19
C ASP A 183 -6.21 -28.79 3.72
N GLY A 184 -7.21 -29.38 4.38
CA GLY A 184 -7.19 -29.56 5.84
C GLY A 184 -7.39 -28.28 6.67
N THR A 185 -7.62 -27.12 6.06
CA THR A 185 -8.00 -25.87 6.76
C THR A 185 -9.51 -25.81 7.03
N SER A 186 -9.91 -24.96 7.98
CA SER A 186 -11.32 -24.74 8.33
C SER A 186 -11.66 -23.26 8.38
N ALA A 187 -12.94 -22.97 8.20
CA ALA A 187 -13.47 -21.63 8.35
C ALA A 187 -13.35 -21.13 9.80
N LEU A 188 -13.28 -19.82 9.96
CA LEU A 188 -13.24 -19.15 11.25
C LEU A 188 -14.59 -19.29 11.97
N ALA A 189 -14.57 -19.43 13.30
CA ALA A 189 -15.75 -19.24 14.12
C ALA A 189 -16.12 -17.75 14.17
N VAL A 190 -16.84 -17.28 13.15
CA VAL A 190 -17.14 -15.85 12.93
C VAL A 190 -17.76 -15.24 14.18
N GLY A 191 -17.03 -14.30 14.80
CA GLY A 191 -17.49 -13.56 15.97
C GLY A 191 -16.74 -13.87 17.26
N THR A 192 -16.09 -15.02 17.36
CA THR A 192 -15.54 -15.57 18.62
C THR A 192 -14.14 -16.18 18.48
N ASP A 193 -13.69 -16.42 17.26
CA ASP A 193 -12.37 -16.96 16.91
C ASP A 193 -11.21 -16.02 17.28
N ASP A 194 -10.07 -16.58 17.69
CA ASP A 194 -8.87 -15.83 18.10
C ASP A 194 -7.76 -15.80 17.03
N THR A 195 -7.96 -16.42 15.86
CA THR A 195 -6.95 -16.52 14.79
C THR A 195 -6.44 -15.15 14.36
N LEU A 196 -7.33 -14.19 14.09
CA LEU A 196 -6.96 -12.84 13.67
C LEU A 196 -6.26 -12.06 14.80
N ARG A 197 -6.66 -12.28 16.06
CA ARG A 197 -5.97 -11.68 17.23
C ARG A 197 -4.57 -12.23 17.38
N ASN A 198 -4.40 -13.54 17.28
CA ASN A 198 -3.10 -14.20 17.39
C ASN A 198 -2.19 -13.79 16.22
N MET A 199 -2.74 -13.62 15.02
CA MET A 199 -2.02 -13.03 13.89
C MET A 199 -1.62 -11.58 14.17
N ARG A 200 -2.53 -10.74 14.68
CA ARG A 200 -2.22 -9.34 15.03
C ARG A 200 -1.08 -9.24 16.04
N TRP A 201 -1.10 -10.04 17.10
CA TRP A 201 -0.04 -10.01 18.10
C TRP A 201 1.33 -10.34 17.51
N ARG A 202 1.41 -11.38 16.65
CA ARG A 202 2.65 -11.72 15.94
C ARG A 202 3.07 -10.61 14.97
N LEU A 203 2.10 -9.97 14.32
CA LEU A 203 2.35 -8.83 13.44
C LEU A 203 3.00 -7.68 14.20
N ASP A 204 2.48 -7.34 15.39
CA ASP A 204 3.06 -6.30 16.25
C ASP A 204 4.51 -6.61 16.65
N GLN A 205 4.78 -7.86 17.03
CA GLN A 205 6.14 -8.31 17.37
C GLN A 205 7.09 -8.16 16.19
N VAL A 206 6.75 -8.73 15.03
CA VAL A 206 7.60 -8.69 13.83
C VAL A 206 7.78 -7.26 13.33
N CYS A 207 6.75 -6.43 13.36
CA CYS A 207 6.85 -5.04 12.91
C CYS A 207 7.65 -4.15 13.88
N SER A 208 7.84 -4.57 15.13
CA SER A 208 8.65 -3.82 16.10
C SER A 208 10.16 -3.89 15.84
N GLU A 209 10.60 -4.85 15.02
CA GLU A 209 12.03 -5.05 14.67
C GLU A 209 12.60 -3.93 13.79
N HIS A 210 11.74 -3.11 13.16
CA HIS A 210 12.20 -1.96 12.38
C HIS A 210 11.20 -0.81 12.46
N GLN A 211 11.69 0.43 12.58
CA GLN A 211 10.83 1.62 12.76
C GLN A 211 9.81 1.85 11.64
N LEU A 212 10.11 1.40 10.42
CA LEU A 212 9.20 1.45 9.25
C LEU A 212 8.20 0.28 9.21
N GLY A 213 8.29 -0.69 10.12
CA GLY A 213 7.22 -1.67 10.36
C GLY A 213 5.89 -1.02 10.77
N ALA A 214 5.94 0.23 11.25
CA ALA A 214 4.77 1.06 11.47
C ALA A 214 3.88 1.23 10.22
N ILE A 215 4.44 1.16 9.00
CA ILE A 215 3.67 1.19 7.75
C ILE A 215 2.71 -0.01 7.69
N VAL A 216 3.19 -1.21 8.05
CA VAL A 216 2.38 -2.44 8.04
C VAL A 216 1.26 -2.33 9.08
N ILE A 217 1.58 -1.82 10.27
CA ILE A 217 0.61 -1.63 11.35
C ILE A 217 -0.46 -0.62 10.96
N GLU A 218 -0.08 0.49 10.33
CA GLU A 218 -1.01 1.51 9.86
C GLU A 218 -1.94 0.97 8.77
N ILE A 219 -1.40 0.24 7.78
CA ILE A 219 -2.20 -0.47 6.78
C ILE A 219 -3.20 -1.42 7.47
N PHE A 220 -2.74 -2.21 8.44
CA PHE A 220 -3.60 -3.15 9.16
C PHE A 220 -4.72 -2.45 9.93
N LYS A 221 -4.44 -1.32 10.58
CA LYS A 221 -5.45 -0.49 11.27
C LYS A 221 -6.52 -0.01 10.30
N ARG A 222 -6.12 0.50 9.14
CA ARG A 222 -7.05 1.03 8.11
C ARG A 222 -7.97 -0.04 7.53
N LEU A 223 -7.51 -1.29 7.46
CA LEU A 223 -8.39 -2.40 7.06
C LEU A 223 -9.60 -2.57 7.99
N GLN A 224 -9.50 -2.12 9.24
CA GLN A 224 -10.57 -2.20 10.23
C GLN A 224 -11.58 -1.05 10.15
N CYS A 225 -11.31 -0.03 9.33
CA CYS A 225 -12.20 1.13 9.18
C CYS A 225 -13.44 0.77 8.35
N GLU A 226 -14.62 1.18 8.82
CA GLU A 226 -15.90 0.78 8.23
C GLU A 226 -16.08 1.34 6.81
N GLU A 227 -15.62 2.56 6.58
CA GLU A 227 -15.66 3.26 5.30
C GLU A 227 -14.92 2.52 4.18
N ASN A 228 -13.92 1.70 4.53
CA ASN A 228 -13.18 0.90 3.56
C ASN A 228 -13.92 -0.38 3.12
N ASN A 229 -15.00 -0.74 3.82
CA ASN A 229 -15.91 -1.85 3.50
C ASN A 229 -15.22 -3.07 2.85
N ASN A 230 -14.25 -3.64 3.56
CA ASN A 230 -13.51 -4.82 3.13
C ASN A 230 -13.77 -5.98 4.11
N ILE A 231 -13.22 -7.16 3.82
CA ILE A 231 -13.45 -8.35 4.66
C ILE A 231 -13.06 -8.16 6.13
N TYR A 232 -12.03 -7.37 6.46
CA TYR A 232 -11.62 -7.12 7.84
C TYR A 232 -12.61 -6.22 8.57
N SER A 233 -13.02 -5.09 7.97
CA SER A 233 -14.02 -4.20 8.59
C SER A 233 -15.36 -4.91 8.75
N ARG A 234 -15.82 -5.68 7.75
CA ARG A 234 -17.03 -6.51 7.87
C ARG A 234 -16.88 -7.62 8.92
N SER A 235 -15.68 -8.21 9.08
CA SER A 235 -15.43 -9.22 10.11
C SER A 235 -15.42 -8.60 11.52
N LYS A 236 -14.86 -7.40 11.68
CA LYS A 236 -14.88 -6.62 12.92
C LYS A 236 -16.30 -6.30 13.36
N GLN A 237 -17.16 -5.86 12.43
CA GLN A 237 -18.59 -5.61 12.71
C GLN A 237 -19.34 -6.85 13.21
N ARG A 238 -18.93 -8.05 12.76
CA ARG A 238 -19.50 -9.32 13.21
C ARG A 238 -18.85 -9.85 14.49
N HIS A 239 -17.80 -9.20 14.99
CA HIS A 239 -17.11 -9.65 16.20
C HIS A 239 -17.93 -9.39 17.46
N LYS A 240 -17.97 -10.37 18.36
CA LYS A 240 -18.82 -10.32 19.57
C LYS A 240 -18.03 -10.49 20.87
N ARG A 241 -16.77 -10.88 20.80
CA ARG A 241 -15.98 -11.26 21.98
C ARG A 241 -14.75 -10.38 22.15
N GLU A 242 -14.82 -9.44 23.08
CA GLU A 242 -13.75 -8.46 23.33
C GLU A 242 -12.36 -9.08 23.56
N ARG A 243 -12.28 -10.22 24.27
CA ARG A 243 -11.00 -10.90 24.54
C ARG A 243 -10.28 -11.38 23.27
N THR A 244 -11.00 -11.57 22.17
CA THR A 244 -10.49 -12.06 20.89
C THR A 244 -10.43 -10.97 19.80
N SER A 245 -10.61 -9.70 20.19
CA SER A 245 -10.45 -8.56 19.29
C SER A 245 -9.01 -8.42 18.78
N TRP A 246 -8.85 -7.95 17.54
CA TRP A 246 -7.57 -7.79 16.85
C TRP A 246 -7.31 -6.38 16.32
N TRP A 247 -8.26 -5.47 16.49
CA TRP A 247 -8.15 -4.09 16.00
C TRP A 247 -7.38 -3.21 16.99
#